data_AF-I0SDX8-F1
#
_entry.id   AF-I0SDX8-F1
#
_cell.length_a   1.000
_cell.length_b   1.000
_cell.length_c   1.000
_cell.angle_alpha   90.00
_cell.angle_beta   90.00
_cell.angle_gamma   90.00
#
_symmetry.space_group_name_H-M   'P 1'
#
loop_
_entity.id
_entity.type
_entity.pdbx_description
1 polymer ?
#
loop_
_entity_poly.entity_id
_entity_poly.type
_entity_poly.pdbx_seq_one_letter_code
_entity_poly.pdbx_strand_id
1 'polypeptide(L)'
;MELKVSLDNITITAYIKPIKLLDLKSLIESHIAIIVQTAMTDMFRAITRDGRHVRLLLDYDKLKGQAFNARPFRIEFNPNKLRQIDINILDTIIPYLEDIAISRVDLAFDIFEVDCSEFILEKKGRPTATKEWRDQNGKLETKYLGASRSEKQIRLYNKKVEQLENGSDEDKQFAQQFQHWWRLEFQLHSRSVEEIFEVIDSVIFKPFNFEGLGIEAQLYLLALTRDKGIWNKVSKNTRTKYKKLLQTYKTSDIDYLKLMKDLLKHERPILEKQLAYYGGRETKNSFQPFG
;
A
#
# COMPACT_ATOMS: atom_id res chain seq x y z
N MET A 1 -8.21 15.48 -14.48
CA MET A 1 -7.76 14.25 -13.80
C MET A 1 -6.35 14.49 -13.31
N GLU A 2 -6.14 14.30 -12.02
CA GLU A 2 -4.83 14.38 -11.38
C GLU A 2 -4.49 12.99 -10.83
N LEU A 3 -3.22 12.58 -10.97
CA LEU A 3 -2.71 11.32 -10.44
C LEU A 3 -1.54 11.61 -9.51
N LYS A 4 -1.49 10.95 -8.36
CA LYS A 4 -0.33 10.96 -7.47
C LYS A 4 0.11 9.55 -7.14
N VAL A 5 1.40 9.35 -6.94
CA VAL A 5 1.97 8.10 -6.46
C VAL A 5 2.84 8.36 -5.24
N SER A 6 2.72 7.53 -4.22
CA SER A 6 3.53 7.64 -3.00
C SER A 6 3.62 6.30 -2.27
N LEU A 7 4.53 6.22 -1.30
CA LEU A 7 4.55 5.13 -0.32
C LEU A 7 3.55 5.45 0.79
N ASP A 8 2.62 4.54 1.11
CA ASP A 8 1.55 4.80 2.10
C ASP A 8 1.72 4.00 3.41
N ASN A 9 2.58 2.99 3.41
CA ASN A 9 2.99 2.28 4.61
C ASN A 9 4.40 1.73 4.41
N ILE A 10 5.22 1.82 5.44
CA ILE A 10 6.51 1.15 5.52
C ILE A 10 6.57 0.44 6.85
N THR A 11 6.93 -0.85 6.81
CA THR A 11 7.38 -1.57 8.00
C THR A 11 8.85 -1.92 7.85
N ILE A 12 9.64 -1.50 8.83
CA ILE A 12 11.05 -1.87 9.01
C ILE A 12 11.12 -2.96 10.07
N THR A 13 11.95 -3.97 9.84
CA THR A 13 12.39 -4.94 10.85
C THR A 13 13.91 -4.93 10.93
N ALA A 14 14.47 -5.03 12.13
CA ALA A 14 15.91 -4.97 12.34
C ALA A 14 16.34 -5.65 13.66
N TYR A 15 17.64 -5.85 13.81
CA TYR A 15 18.25 -5.97 15.12
C TYR A 15 18.64 -4.58 15.65
N ILE A 16 18.67 -4.44 16.97
CA ILE A 16 19.21 -3.25 17.62
C ILE A 16 20.67 -3.57 17.93
N LYS A 17 21.59 -2.69 17.50
CA LYS A 17 23.02 -2.82 17.81
C LYS A 17 23.19 -2.98 19.33
N PRO A 18 23.94 -3.98 19.83
CA PRO A 18 24.04 -4.25 21.27
C PRO A 18 24.45 -3.02 22.10
N ILE A 19 25.39 -2.22 21.59
CA ILE A 19 25.88 -0.99 22.25
C ILE A 19 24.83 0.14 22.30
N LYS A 20 23.80 0.08 21.45
CA LYS A 20 22.73 1.08 21.36
C LYS A 20 21.41 0.66 22.02
N LEU A 21 21.34 -0.55 22.58
CA LEU A 21 20.10 -1.03 23.20
C LEU A 21 19.67 -0.18 24.40
N LEU A 22 20.61 0.21 25.25
CA LEU A 22 20.32 1.07 26.41
C LEU A 22 19.91 2.49 25.97
N ASP A 23 20.65 3.07 25.02
CA ASP A 23 20.33 4.38 24.43
C ASP A 23 18.93 4.39 23.82
N LEU A 24 18.57 3.34 23.08
CA LEU A 24 17.26 3.20 22.46
C LEU A 24 16.16 3.10 23.53
N LYS A 25 16.33 2.25 24.54
CA LYS A 25 15.34 2.12 25.62
C LYS A 25 15.15 3.45 26.36
N SER A 26 16.24 4.15 26.67
CA SER A 26 16.18 5.47 27.30
C SER A 26 15.44 6.48 26.44
N LEU A 27 15.65 6.49 25.12
CA LEU A 27 14.89 7.32 24.19
C LEU A 27 13.39 6.99 24.25
N ILE A 28 13.03 5.70 24.20
CA ILE A 28 11.62 5.26 24.23
C ILE A 28 10.93 5.68 25.54
N GLU A 29 11.62 5.61 26.67
CA GLU A 29 11.07 5.91 28.00
C GLU A 29 11.01 7.41 28.31
N SER A 30 11.97 8.20 27.83
CA SER A 30 12.12 9.61 28.21
C SER A 30 11.59 10.60 27.18
N HIS A 31 11.43 10.20 25.92
CA HIS A 31 11.06 11.14 24.86
C HIS A 31 9.58 11.53 24.94
N ILE A 32 9.30 12.82 25.11
CA ILE A 32 7.95 13.37 25.36
C ILE A 32 6.88 13.00 24.33
N ALA A 33 7.28 12.77 23.07
CA ALA A 33 6.35 12.43 21.99
C ALA A 33 6.06 10.92 21.87
N ILE A 34 6.81 10.08 22.60
CA ILE A 34 6.69 8.63 22.59
C ILE A 34 5.81 8.22 23.77
N ILE A 35 4.78 7.43 23.46
CA ILE A 35 3.85 6.89 24.43
C ILE A 35 4.11 5.40 24.53
N VAL A 36 4.66 4.98 25.65
CA VAL A 36 4.90 3.57 25.96
C VAL A 36 3.57 2.92 26.36
N GLN A 37 3.15 1.93 25.58
CA GLN A 37 1.94 1.13 25.86
C GLN A 37 2.27 -0.08 26.74
N THR A 38 3.46 -0.65 26.57
CA THR A 38 3.95 -1.79 27.33
C THR A 38 5.47 -1.71 27.38
N ALA A 39 6.07 -1.94 28.55
CA ALA A 39 7.51 -2.07 28.69
C ALA A 39 7.84 -3.13 29.74
N MET A 40 8.77 -4.02 29.38
CA MET A 40 9.37 -5.04 30.24
C MET A 40 10.86 -5.15 29.88
N THR A 41 11.59 -6.00 30.60
CA THR A 41 13.02 -6.19 30.39
C THR A 41 13.40 -6.54 28.94
N ASP A 42 12.66 -7.44 28.30
CA ASP A 42 13.01 -7.98 26.97
C ASP A 42 11.97 -7.61 25.88
N MET A 43 11.04 -6.71 26.17
CA MET A 43 10.04 -6.26 25.21
C MET A 43 9.52 -4.85 25.51
N PHE A 44 9.16 -4.12 24.47
CA PHE A 44 8.33 -2.92 24.60
C PHE A 44 7.42 -2.74 23.38
N ARG A 45 6.33 -2.02 23.60
CA ARG A 45 5.50 -1.44 22.56
C ARG A 45 5.29 0.03 22.86
N ALA A 46 5.60 0.88 21.89
CA ALA A 46 5.44 2.31 22.00
C ALA A 46 4.89 2.89 20.70
N ILE A 47 4.23 4.04 20.81
CA ILE A 47 3.70 4.76 19.65
C ILE A 47 4.04 6.24 19.73
N THR A 48 4.11 6.91 18.60
CA THR A 48 3.84 8.35 18.54
C THR A 48 2.43 8.55 17.99
N ARG A 49 1.75 9.60 18.45
CA ARG A 49 0.40 9.92 17.97
C ARG A 49 0.23 11.40 17.72
N ASP A 50 -0.74 11.69 16.86
CA ASP A 50 -1.25 13.00 16.56
C ASP A 50 -2.78 12.95 16.72
N GLY A 51 -3.27 13.53 17.81
CA GLY A 51 -4.64 13.28 18.27
C GLY A 51 -4.90 11.78 18.46
N ARG A 52 -5.84 11.24 17.67
CA ARG A 52 -6.22 9.81 17.68
C ARG A 52 -5.42 8.94 16.72
N HIS A 53 -4.60 9.54 15.85
CA HIS A 53 -3.91 8.83 14.77
C HIS A 53 -2.49 8.46 15.18
N VAL A 54 -2.15 7.18 15.08
CA VAL A 54 -0.77 6.69 15.28
C VAL A 54 0.10 7.14 14.10
N ARG A 55 1.30 7.67 14.38
CA ARG A 55 2.27 8.08 13.35
C ARG A 55 3.44 7.11 13.25
N LEU A 56 4.02 6.74 14.39
CA LEU A 56 5.00 5.66 14.51
C LEU A 56 4.46 4.57 15.44
N LEU A 57 4.61 3.32 15.04
CA LEU A 57 4.47 2.15 15.91
C LEU A 57 5.84 1.51 16.07
N LEU A 58 6.32 1.40 17.30
CA LEU A 58 7.60 0.82 17.69
C LEU A 58 7.33 -0.44 18.52
N ASP A 59 7.85 -1.58 18.10
CA ASP A 59 7.63 -2.87 18.76
C ASP A 59 8.97 -3.60 18.86
N TYR A 60 9.33 -4.00 20.07
CA TYR A 60 10.51 -4.80 20.35
C TYR A 60 10.08 -6.02 21.16
N ASP A 61 10.43 -7.21 20.70
CA ASP A 61 10.20 -8.45 21.43
C ASP A 61 11.35 -9.42 21.17
N LYS A 62 12.29 -9.46 22.11
CA LYS A 62 13.49 -10.29 22.02
C LYS A 62 13.17 -11.78 22.02
N LEU A 63 12.27 -12.21 22.91
CA LEU A 63 11.93 -13.62 23.10
C LEU A 63 11.22 -14.17 21.86
N LYS A 64 10.28 -13.40 21.31
CA LYS A 64 9.60 -13.74 20.07
C LYS A 64 10.56 -13.73 18.89
N GLY A 65 11.45 -12.74 18.79
CA GLY A 65 12.49 -12.72 17.76
C GLY A 65 13.36 -13.99 17.80
N GLN A 66 13.79 -14.41 18.98
CA GLN A 66 14.54 -15.67 19.16
C GLN A 66 13.72 -16.91 18.78
N ALA A 67 12.48 -17.00 19.24
CA ALA A 67 11.61 -18.17 18.99
C ALA A 67 11.31 -18.38 17.50
N PHE A 68 11.19 -17.30 16.73
CA PHE A 68 10.88 -17.35 15.29
C PHE A 68 12.09 -17.16 14.38
N ASN A 69 13.31 -17.09 14.94
CA ASN A 69 14.53 -16.71 14.22
C ASN A 69 14.32 -15.47 13.34
N ALA A 70 13.75 -14.43 13.94
CA ALA A 70 13.34 -13.20 13.28
C ALA A 70 13.96 -11.98 13.96
N ARG A 71 14.06 -10.88 13.20
CA ARG A 71 14.46 -9.57 13.70
C ARG A 71 13.49 -9.11 14.80
N PRO A 72 13.97 -8.85 16.03
CA PRO A 72 13.10 -8.62 17.19
C PRO A 72 12.52 -7.21 17.24
N PHE A 73 13.09 -6.26 16.49
CA PHE A 73 12.63 -4.87 16.47
C PHE A 73 11.87 -4.56 15.18
N ARG A 74 10.76 -3.83 15.32
CA ARG A 74 9.88 -3.42 14.24
C ARG A 74 9.47 -1.96 14.39
N ILE A 75 9.48 -1.23 13.28
CA ILE A 75 8.90 0.10 13.16
C ILE A 75 7.86 0.08 12.03
N GLU A 76 6.66 0.61 12.27
CA GLU A 76 5.61 0.77 11.24
C GLU A 76 5.10 2.21 11.20
N PHE A 77 4.98 2.78 10.00
CA PHE A 77 4.54 4.16 9.79
C PHE A 77 4.05 4.40 8.36
N ASN A 78 3.29 5.50 8.16
CA ASN A 78 3.01 6.06 6.83
C ASN A 78 3.93 7.28 6.63
N PRO A 79 4.85 7.27 5.64
CA PRO A 79 5.81 8.36 5.44
C PRO A 79 5.14 9.69 5.11
N ASN A 80 3.97 9.67 4.45
CA ASN A 80 3.19 10.88 4.13
C ASN A 80 2.53 11.53 5.36
N LYS A 81 2.57 10.88 6.52
CA LYS A 81 1.89 11.32 7.76
C LYS A 81 2.86 11.59 8.91
N LEU A 82 4.17 11.53 8.66
CA LEU A 82 5.18 11.83 9.66
C LEU A 82 5.24 13.34 9.92
N ARG A 83 5.26 13.73 11.20
CA ARG A 83 5.58 15.11 11.61
C ARG A 83 7.10 15.23 11.78
N GLN A 84 7.60 16.46 11.89
CA GLN A 84 9.03 16.70 12.09
C GLN A 84 9.59 15.96 13.32
N ILE A 85 8.82 15.86 14.41
CA ILE A 85 9.23 15.12 15.60
C ILE A 85 9.36 13.61 15.35
N ASP A 86 8.47 13.04 14.52
CA ASP A 86 8.51 11.62 14.16
C ASP A 86 9.72 11.32 13.26
N ILE A 87 10.03 12.23 12.33
CA ILE A 87 11.24 12.17 11.49
C ILE A 87 12.51 12.21 12.35
N ASN A 88 12.58 13.12 13.33
CA ASN A 88 13.73 13.22 14.24
C ASN A 88 13.93 11.95 15.08
N ILE A 89 12.83 11.31 15.49
CA ILE A 89 12.88 10.01 16.18
C ILE A 89 13.45 8.93 15.25
N LEU A 90 12.97 8.85 14.00
CA LEU A 90 13.51 7.91 13.00
C LEU A 90 14.98 8.16 12.70
N ASP A 91 15.40 9.42 12.55
CA ASP A 91 16.81 9.81 12.36
C ASP A 91 17.71 9.35 13.51
N THR A 92 17.15 9.26 14.72
CA THR A 92 17.88 8.78 15.90
C THR A 92 17.90 7.26 15.94
N ILE A 93 16.76 6.61 15.66
CA ILE A 93 16.60 5.15 15.79
C ILE A 93 17.31 4.41 14.66
N ILE A 94 17.16 4.81 13.39
CA ILE A 94 17.70 4.08 12.23
C ILE A 94 19.22 3.80 12.38
N PRO A 95 20.06 4.77 12.79
CA PRO A 95 21.48 4.51 13.06
C PRO A 95 21.78 3.49 14.18
N TYR A 96 20.83 3.26 15.10
CA TYR A 96 20.96 2.27 16.18
C TYR A 96 20.67 0.85 15.72
N LEU A 97 20.20 0.67 14.48
CA LEU A 97 19.80 -0.62 13.95
C LEU A 97 20.91 -1.27 13.11
N GLU A 98 20.84 -2.58 13.00
CA GLU A 98 21.65 -3.41 12.11
C GLU A 98 20.80 -4.49 11.44
N ASP A 99 21.25 -4.98 10.28
CA ASP A 99 20.49 -5.93 9.44
C ASP A 99 19.04 -5.45 9.23
N ILE A 100 18.92 -4.25 8.68
CA ILE A 100 17.65 -3.56 8.44
C ILE A 100 17.00 -4.14 7.19
N ALA A 101 15.73 -4.56 7.31
CA ALA A 101 14.91 -4.99 6.18
C ALA A 101 13.57 -4.27 6.17
N ILE A 102 13.19 -3.74 5.01
CA ILE A 102 11.82 -3.30 4.75
C ILE A 102 10.98 -4.56 4.55
N SER A 103 10.20 -4.92 5.58
CA SER A 103 9.38 -6.13 5.57
C SER A 103 8.00 -5.91 4.97
N ARG A 104 7.56 -4.66 4.86
CA ARG A 104 6.32 -4.26 4.18
C ARG A 104 6.50 -2.90 3.54
N VAL A 105 5.97 -2.75 2.33
CA VAL A 105 5.77 -1.46 1.69
C VAL A 105 4.42 -1.44 0.96
N ASP A 106 3.70 -0.33 1.06
CA ASP A 106 2.48 -0.09 0.30
C ASP A 106 2.72 1.03 -0.71
N LEU A 107 2.55 0.77 -2.01
CA LEU A 107 2.59 1.77 -3.07
C LEU A 107 1.17 2.17 -3.45
N ALA A 108 0.84 3.45 -3.28
CA ALA A 108 -0.50 3.98 -3.50
C ALA A 108 -0.54 4.92 -4.71
N PHE A 109 -1.50 4.67 -5.61
CA PHE A 109 -1.88 5.58 -6.68
C PHE A 109 -3.21 6.25 -6.32
N ASP A 110 -3.17 7.55 -6.10
CA ASP A 110 -4.35 8.38 -5.92
C ASP A 110 -4.86 8.89 -7.26
N ILE A 111 -6.16 8.70 -7.50
CA ILE A 111 -6.87 9.04 -8.73
C ILE A 111 -7.94 10.06 -8.36
N PHE A 112 -7.72 11.32 -8.74
CA PHE A 112 -8.63 12.42 -8.45
C PHE A 112 -9.50 12.75 -9.67
N GLU A 113 -10.74 13.15 -9.40
CA GLU A 113 -11.75 13.54 -10.39
C GLU A 113 -12.16 12.43 -11.37
N VAL A 114 -11.97 11.17 -10.98
CA VAL A 114 -12.39 10.00 -11.76
C VAL A 114 -13.11 9.02 -10.84
N ASP A 115 -14.31 8.60 -11.24
CA ASP A 115 -15.04 7.56 -10.54
C ASP A 115 -14.59 6.17 -10.99
N CYS A 116 -13.93 5.42 -10.11
CA CYS A 116 -13.44 4.07 -10.41
C CYS A 116 -14.40 2.94 -10.01
N SER A 117 -15.65 3.25 -9.64
CA SER A 117 -16.59 2.20 -9.21
C SER A 117 -16.89 1.16 -10.30
N GLU A 118 -16.94 1.60 -11.55
CA GLU A 118 -17.14 0.76 -12.72
C GLU A 118 -15.82 0.46 -13.45
N PHE A 119 -14.68 0.53 -12.74
CA PHE A 119 -13.43 0.05 -13.30
C PHE A 119 -13.28 -1.46 -13.11
N ILE A 120 -12.61 -2.06 -14.08
CA ILE A 120 -12.07 -3.42 -13.99
C ILE A 120 -10.77 -3.33 -13.22
N LEU A 121 -10.66 -4.08 -12.14
CA LEU A 121 -9.39 -4.43 -11.51
C LEU A 121 -9.27 -5.95 -11.47
N GLU A 122 -8.32 -6.49 -12.23
CA GLU A 122 -8.08 -7.94 -12.32
C GLU A 122 -6.58 -8.25 -12.32
N LYS A 123 -6.18 -9.33 -11.65
CA LYS A 123 -4.79 -9.78 -11.67
C LYS A 123 -4.50 -10.56 -12.95
N LYS A 124 -3.36 -10.28 -13.58
CA LYS A 124 -2.83 -11.10 -14.68
C LYS A 124 -2.31 -12.44 -14.13
N GLY A 125 -2.49 -13.49 -14.92
CA GLY A 125 -2.00 -14.83 -14.59
C GLY A 125 -2.89 -15.60 -13.61
N ARG A 126 -2.31 -16.00 -12.47
CA ARG A 126 -2.96 -16.94 -11.53
C ARG A 126 -4.19 -16.30 -10.86
N PRO A 127 -5.33 -17.01 -10.79
CA PRO A 127 -6.48 -16.57 -10.00
C PRO A 127 -6.07 -16.25 -8.57
N THR A 128 -6.64 -15.19 -8.02
CA THR A 128 -6.36 -14.74 -6.66
C THR A 128 -7.71 -14.53 -5.96
N ALA A 129 -7.77 -14.89 -4.67
CA ALA A 129 -8.95 -14.66 -3.85
C ALA A 129 -9.36 -13.17 -3.94
N THR A 130 -10.64 -12.92 -4.21
CA THR A 130 -11.17 -11.57 -4.42
C THR A 130 -12.25 -11.31 -3.37
N LYS A 131 -12.22 -10.13 -2.76
CA LYS A 131 -13.29 -9.63 -1.88
C LYS A 131 -13.78 -8.30 -2.45
N GLU A 132 -15.08 -8.14 -2.60
CA GLU A 132 -15.71 -6.92 -3.10
C GLU A 132 -16.77 -6.47 -2.09
N TRP A 133 -16.79 -5.16 -1.82
CA TRP A 133 -17.83 -4.47 -1.08
C TRP A 133 -18.50 -3.48 -2.03
N ARG A 134 -19.82 -3.51 -2.03
CA ARG A 134 -20.67 -2.71 -2.91
C ARG A 134 -21.75 -2.04 -2.08
N ASP A 135 -22.16 -0.86 -2.52
CA ASP A 135 -23.27 -0.13 -1.93
C ASP A 135 -24.62 -0.82 -2.25
N GLN A 136 -25.69 -0.24 -1.71
CA GLN A 136 -27.07 -0.71 -1.94
C GLN A 136 -27.51 -0.68 -3.42
N ASN A 137 -26.84 0.11 -4.26
CA ASN A 137 -27.11 0.21 -5.70
C ASN A 137 -26.22 -0.72 -6.52
N GLY A 138 -25.36 -1.52 -5.87
CA GLY A 138 -24.42 -2.42 -6.51
C GLY A 138 -23.14 -1.74 -7.01
N LYS A 139 -22.94 -0.45 -6.73
CA LYS A 139 -21.72 0.29 -7.09
C LYS A 139 -20.55 -0.19 -6.24
N LEU A 140 -19.39 -0.41 -6.85
CA LEU A 140 -18.20 -0.80 -6.09
C LEU A 140 -17.82 0.30 -5.10
N GLU A 141 -17.45 -0.10 -3.88
CA GLU A 141 -16.85 0.79 -2.87
C GLU A 141 -15.40 0.38 -2.60
N THR A 142 -15.16 -0.93 -2.46
CA THR A 142 -13.84 -1.51 -2.18
C THR A 142 -13.69 -2.86 -2.87
N LYS A 143 -12.52 -3.13 -3.44
CA LYS A 143 -12.13 -4.42 -4.03
C LYS A 143 -10.71 -4.79 -3.62
N TYR A 144 -10.56 -5.97 -3.04
CA TYR A 144 -9.26 -6.55 -2.70
C TYR A 144 -8.97 -7.77 -3.56
N LEU A 145 -7.78 -7.81 -4.16
CA LEU A 145 -7.19 -8.98 -4.79
C LEU A 145 -6.07 -9.51 -3.90
N GLY A 146 -6.29 -10.66 -3.27
CA GLY A 146 -5.36 -11.29 -2.34
C GLY A 146 -5.78 -11.16 -0.88
N ALA A 147 -5.18 -11.98 -0.03
CA ALA A 147 -5.39 -11.92 1.41
C ALA A 147 -4.51 -10.84 2.04
N SER A 148 -4.92 -10.26 3.16
CA SER A 148 -4.12 -9.21 3.82
C SER A 148 -2.75 -9.70 4.31
N ARG A 149 -2.62 -11.01 4.58
CA ARG A 149 -1.38 -11.65 5.01
C ARG A 149 -0.57 -12.27 3.85
N SER A 150 -1.04 -12.21 2.61
CA SER A 150 -0.24 -12.70 1.49
C SER A 150 0.87 -11.73 1.13
N GLU A 151 1.92 -12.22 0.47
CA GLU A 151 3.07 -11.39 0.06
C GLU A 151 2.69 -10.21 -0.83
N LYS A 152 1.56 -10.31 -1.56
CA LYS A 152 1.01 -9.23 -2.39
C LYS A 152 -0.50 -9.14 -2.17
N GLN A 153 -0.99 -7.97 -1.85
CA GLN A 153 -2.42 -7.64 -1.90
C GLN A 153 -2.60 -6.36 -2.70
N ILE A 154 -3.62 -6.34 -3.57
CA ILE A 154 -3.98 -5.15 -4.36
C ILE A 154 -5.34 -4.66 -3.89
N ARG A 155 -5.49 -3.37 -3.66
CA ARG A 155 -6.71 -2.75 -3.16
C ARG A 155 -7.14 -1.63 -4.08
N LEU A 156 -8.41 -1.61 -4.48
CA LEU A 156 -9.06 -0.45 -5.09
C LEU A 156 -10.19 -0.03 -4.18
N TYR A 157 -10.21 1.22 -3.75
CA TYR A 157 -11.26 1.72 -2.86
C TYR A 157 -11.51 3.21 -3.02
N ASN A 158 -12.70 3.64 -2.62
CA ASN A 158 -13.08 5.04 -2.58
C ASN A 158 -12.39 5.74 -1.40
N LYS A 159 -11.26 6.40 -1.69
CA LYS A 159 -10.43 7.07 -0.71
C LYS A 159 -11.09 8.31 -0.13
N LYS A 160 -11.95 8.99 -0.89
CA LYS A 160 -12.75 10.12 -0.39
C LYS A 160 -13.62 9.68 0.80
N VAL A 161 -14.40 8.61 0.62
CA VAL A 161 -15.30 8.10 1.66
C VAL A 161 -14.49 7.66 2.88
N GLU A 162 -13.41 6.92 2.67
CA GLU A 162 -12.53 6.47 3.75
C GLU A 162 -11.97 7.63 4.58
N GLN A 163 -11.54 8.72 3.92
CA GLN A 163 -11.02 9.90 4.61
C GLN A 163 -12.10 10.70 5.33
N LEU A 164 -13.30 10.81 4.75
CA LEU A 164 -14.43 11.49 5.40
C LEU A 164 -14.86 10.78 6.70
N GLU A 165 -14.75 9.46 6.75
CA GLU A 165 -15.08 8.66 7.92
C GLU A 165 -13.93 8.63 8.95
N ASN A 166 -12.70 8.34 8.51
CA ASN A 166 -11.60 7.96 9.39
C ASN A 166 -10.45 8.99 9.48
N GLY A 167 -10.36 9.92 8.53
CA GLY A 167 -9.31 10.92 8.44
C GLY A 167 -9.25 11.89 9.62
N SER A 168 -8.16 12.67 9.69
CA SER A 168 -8.10 13.89 10.50
C SER A 168 -9.00 14.98 9.91
N ASP A 169 -9.22 16.08 10.64
CA ASP A 169 -10.03 17.19 10.12
C ASP A 169 -9.40 17.81 8.86
N GLU A 170 -8.07 17.88 8.80
CA GLU A 170 -7.33 18.30 7.60
C GLU A 170 -7.53 17.34 6.43
N ASP A 171 -7.47 16.02 6.68
CA ASP A 171 -7.73 15.00 5.65
C ASP A 171 -9.15 15.07 5.11
N LYS A 172 -10.13 15.35 5.97
CA LYS A 172 -11.52 15.55 5.57
C LYS A 172 -11.70 16.79 4.71
N GLN A 173 -11.11 17.91 5.11
CA GLN A 173 -11.12 19.15 4.33
C GLN A 173 -10.46 18.94 2.97
N PHE A 174 -9.31 18.27 2.93
CA PHE A 174 -8.63 17.90 1.69
C PHE A 174 -9.51 16.98 0.82
N ALA A 175 -10.19 16.00 1.40
CA ALA A 175 -11.07 15.09 0.64
C ALA A 175 -12.31 15.81 0.04
N GLN A 176 -12.79 16.87 0.69
CA GLN A 176 -13.96 17.64 0.24
C GLN A 176 -13.73 18.45 -1.03
N GLN A 177 -12.48 18.78 -1.35
CA GLN A 177 -12.16 19.57 -2.55
C GLN A 177 -12.39 18.79 -3.86
N PHE A 178 -12.47 17.45 -3.79
CA PHE A 178 -12.57 16.59 -4.96
C PHE A 178 -13.98 16.04 -5.11
N GLN A 179 -14.48 15.88 -6.34
CA GLN A 179 -15.75 15.17 -6.56
C GLN A 179 -15.57 13.67 -6.29
N HIS A 180 -14.53 13.10 -6.90
CA HIS A 180 -14.15 11.69 -6.78
C HIS A 180 -12.69 11.56 -6.37
N TRP A 181 -12.39 10.67 -5.43
CA TRP A 181 -11.03 10.29 -5.09
C TRP A 181 -10.97 8.79 -4.79
N TRP A 182 -10.31 8.06 -5.69
CA TRP A 182 -10.10 6.62 -5.60
C TRP A 182 -8.62 6.33 -5.40
N ARG A 183 -8.32 5.22 -4.71
CA ARG A 183 -6.94 4.77 -4.52
C ARG A 183 -6.77 3.34 -5.01
N LEU A 184 -5.79 3.14 -5.88
CA LEU A 184 -5.27 1.82 -6.26
C LEU A 184 -3.95 1.59 -5.51
N GLU A 185 -3.92 0.60 -4.63
CA GLU A 185 -2.82 0.39 -3.70
C GLU A 185 -2.28 -1.04 -3.79
N PHE A 186 -0.96 -1.14 -3.78
CA PHE A 186 -0.22 -2.38 -3.84
C PHE A 186 0.51 -2.56 -2.52
N GLN A 187 0.02 -3.47 -1.69
CA GLN A 187 0.65 -3.87 -0.43
C GLN A 187 1.57 -5.07 -0.69
N LEU A 188 2.86 -4.91 -0.41
CA LEU A 188 3.87 -5.95 -0.61
C LEU A 188 4.56 -6.27 0.72
N HIS A 189 4.77 -7.56 0.99
CA HIS A 189 5.46 -8.07 2.17
C HIS A 189 6.69 -8.90 1.79
N SER A 190 7.65 -8.95 2.70
CA SER A 190 8.82 -9.83 2.64
C SER A 190 9.55 -9.71 1.29
N ARG A 191 9.83 -10.83 0.62
CA ARG A 191 10.54 -10.86 -0.67
C ARG A 191 9.85 -10.06 -1.79
N SER A 192 8.54 -9.85 -1.71
CA SER A 192 7.81 -9.12 -2.75
C SER A 192 8.14 -7.64 -2.75
N VAL A 193 8.68 -7.09 -1.66
CA VAL A 193 9.10 -5.68 -1.56
C VAL A 193 10.08 -5.30 -2.68
N GLU A 194 10.91 -6.24 -3.14
CA GLU A 194 11.87 -6.02 -4.24
C GLU A 194 11.18 -5.72 -5.58
N GLU A 195 9.92 -6.12 -5.75
CA GLU A 195 9.14 -5.93 -6.99
C GLU A 195 8.22 -4.70 -6.93
N ILE A 196 8.45 -3.78 -5.99
CA ILE A 196 7.52 -2.66 -5.73
C ILE A 196 7.28 -1.78 -6.95
N PHE A 197 8.26 -1.64 -7.84
CA PHE A 197 8.15 -0.80 -9.03
C PHE A 197 7.61 -1.55 -10.26
N GLU A 198 7.59 -2.88 -10.22
CA GLU A 198 7.10 -3.75 -11.30
C GLU A 198 5.69 -4.30 -11.00
N VAL A 199 5.23 -4.23 -9.75
CA VAL A 199 3.95 -4.82 -9.31
C VAL A 199 2.74 -4.31 -10.10
N ILE A 200 2.79 -3.07 -10.60
CA ILE A 200 1.74 -2.46 -11.41
C ILE A 200 1.52 -3.19 -12.74
N ASP A 201 2.55 -3.88 -13.26
CA ASP A 201 2.42 -4.69 -14.48
C ASP A 201 1.56 -5.94 -14.28
N SER A 202 1.35 -6.36 -13.03
CA SER A 202 0.61 -7.56 -12.68
C SER A 202 -0.92 -7.40 -12.75
N VAL A 203 -1.43 -6.19 -13.08
CA VAL A 203 -2.88 -5.92 -13.11
C VAL A 203 -3.39 -5.49 -14.47
N ILE A 204 -4.69 -5.64 -14.63
CA ILE A 204 -5.52 -4.99 -15.64
C ILE A 204 -6.33 -3.95 -14.88
N PHE A 205 -6.21 -2.68 -15.29
CA PHE A 205 -6.94 -1.56 -14.69
C PHE A 205 -7.46 -0.63 -15.78
N LYS A 206 -8.78 -0.56 -15.96
CA LYS A 206 -9.44 0.26 -16.98
C LYS A 206 -10.95 0.35 -16.77
N PRO A 207 -11.66 1.33 -17.37
CA PRO A 207 -13.12 1.40 -17.32
C PRO A 207 -13.78 0.13 -17.86
N PHE A 208 -14.89 -0.29 -17.25
CA PHE A 208 -15.75 -1.35 -17.77
C PHE A 208 -16.63 -0.78 -18.89
N ASN A 209 -16.13 -0.78 -20.12
CA ASN A 209 -16.90 -0.43 -21.30
C ASN A 209 -16.59 -1.40 -22.44
N PHE A 210 -17.60 -2.17 -22.85
CA PHE A 210 -17.52 -3.19 -23.89
C PHE A 210 -18.66 -3.08 -24.91
N GLU A 211 -19.32 -1.92 -25.01
CA GLU A 211 -20.49 -1.73 -25.87
C GLU A 211 -20.20 -2.02 -27.35
N GLY A 212 -18.96 -1.79 -27.79
CA GLY A 212 -18.51 -2.09 -29.15
C GLY A 212 -18.28 -3.58 -29.45
N LEU A 213 -18.46 -4.48 -28.47
CA LEU A 213 -18.34 -5.93 -28.65
C LEU A 213 -19.72 -6.57 -28.80
N GLY A 214 -19.81 -7.71 -29.49
CA GLY A 214 -21.04 -8.51 -29.55
C GLY A 214 -21.48 -9.02 -28.18
N ILE A 215 -22.79 -9.26 -28.01
CA ILE A 215 -23.41 -9.62 -26.73
C ILE A 215 -22.75 -10.82 -26.04
N GLU A 216 -22.34 -11.84 -26.81
CA GLU A 216 -21.64 -13.01 -26.27
C GLU A 216 -20.35 -12.62 -25.55
N ALA A 217 -19.54 -11.75 -26.17
CA ALA A 217 -18.29 -11.30 -25.58
C ALA A 217 -18.53 -10.45 -24.33
N GLN A 218 -19.54 -9.57 -24.35
CA GLN A 218 -19.93 -8.79 -23.19
C GLN A 218 -20.34 -9.70 -22.02
N LEU A 219 -21.16 -10.74 -22.26
CA LEU A 219 -21.57 -11.71 -21.24
C LEU A 219 -20.39 -12.47 -20.63
N TYR A 220 -19.43 -12.92 -21.45
CA TYR A 220 -18.24 -13.59 -20.94
C TYR A 220 -17.32 -12.66 -20.13
N LEU A 221 -17.19 -11.40 -20.54
CA LEU A 221 -16.39 -10.40 -19.81
C LEU A 221 -17.07 -10.00 -18.50
N LEU A 222 -18.41 -9.90 -18.50
CA LEU A 222 -19.20 -9.70 -17.28
C LEU A 222 -18.99 -10.86 -16.30
N ALA A 223 -19.14 -12.11 -16.76
CA ALA A 223 -18.86 -13.28 -15.93
C ALA A 223 -17.41 -13.27 -15.40
N LEU A 224 -16.43 -13.01 -16.26
CA LEU A 224 -15.02 -12.95 -15.86
C LEU A 224 -14.76 -11.91 -14.76
N THR A 225 -15.41 -10.76 -14.79
CA THR A 225 -15.09 -9.60 -13.92
C THR A 225 -16.00 -9.46 -12.71
N ARG A 226 -17.25 -9.97 -12.77
CA ARG A 226 -18.27 -9.79 -11.72
C ARG A 226 -18.78 -11.12 -11.13
N ASP A 227 -18.72 -12.24 -11.86
CA ASP A 227 -19.20 -13.55 -11.37
C ASP A 227 -18.18 -14.69 -11.62
N LYS A 228 -17.26 -14.84 -10.67
CA LYS A 228 -16.25 -15.91 -10.72
C LYS A 228 -16.88 -17.32 -10.66
N GLY A 229 -18.08 -17.47 -10.11
CA GLY A 229 -18.79 -18.74 -10.03
C GLY A 229 -19.22 -19.24 -11.42
N ILE A 230 -19.87 -18.36 -12.20
CA ILE A 230 -20.19 -18.63 -13.60
C ILE A 230 -18.91 -18.80 -14.41
N TRP A 231 -17.94 -17.90 -14.24
CA TRP A 231 -16.68 -17.94 -14.97
C TRP A 231 -15.94 -19.28 -14.82
N ASN A 232 -15.97 -19.89 -13.64
CA ASN A 232 -15.32 -21.17 -13.40
C ASN A 232 -15.95 -22.36 -14.15
N LYS A 233 -17.22 -22.24 -14.58
CA LYS A 233 -17.92 -23.24 -15.39
C LYS A 233 -17.56 -23.14 -16.88
N VAL A 234 -16.96 -22.03 -17.32
CA VAL A 234 -16.59 -21.79 -18.72
C VAL A 234 -15.39 -22.67 -19.13
N SER A 235 -15.43 -23.20 -20.36
CA SER A 235 -14.37 -24.05 -20.92
C SER A 235 -13.00 -23.36 -20.85
N LYS A 236 -11.90 -24.14 -20.71
CA LYS A 236 -10.54 -23.60 -20.63
C LYS A 236 -10.19 -22.72 -21.85
N ASN A 237 -10.55 -23.15 -23.05
CA ASN A 237 -10.24 -22.42 -24.29
C ASN A 237 -10.98 -21.08 -24.35
N THR A 238 -12.27 -21.09 -24.02
CA THR A 238 -13.09 -19.88 -23.92
C THR A 238 -12.57 -18.93 -22.85
N ARG A 239 -12.16 -19.46 -21.68
CA ARG A 239 -11.53 -18.65 -20.63
C ARG A 239 -10.25 -17.97 -21.09
N THR A 240 -9.38 -18.68 -21.81
CA THR A 240 -8.14 -18.12 -22.37
C THR A 240 -8.44 -17.03 -23.40
N LYS A 241 -9.38 -17.27 -24.32
CA LYS A 241 -9.83 -16.28 -25.33
C LYS A 241 -10.26 -14.97 -24.67
N TYR A 242 -11.20 -15.03 -23.73
CA TYR A 242 -11.78 -13.83 -23.13
C TYR A 242 -10.86 -13.16 -22.10
N LYS A 243 -9.94 -13.90 -21.45
CA LYS A 243 -8.84 -13.27 -20.69
C LYS A 243 -7.91 -12.46 -21.57
N LYS A 244 -7.55 -12.98 -22.76
CA LYS A 244 -6.73 -12.24 -23.72
C LYS A 244 -7.48 -11.01 -24.23
N LEU A 245 -8.76 -11.16 -24.57
CA LEU A 245 -9.62 -10.03 -24.97
C LEU A 245 -9.69 -8.95 -23.88
N LEU A 246 -9.91 -9.35 -22.62
CA LEU A 246 -9.92 -8.43 -21.48
C LEU A 246 -8.58 -7.69 -21.35
N GLN A 247 -7.44 -8.31 -21.67
CA GLN A 247 -6.14 -7.65 -21.61
C GLN A 247 -5.92 -6.67 -22.76
N THR A 248 -6.33 -7.02 -23.98
CA THR A 248 -5.96 -6.26 -25.19
C THR A 248 -6.98 -5.26 -25.68
N TYR A 249 -8.27 -5.42 -25.33
CA TYR A 249 -9.33 -4.54 -25.83
C TYR A 249 -9.26 -3.15 -25.19
N LYS A 250 -9.27 -2.07 -25.98
CA LYS A 250 -9.30 -0.68 -25.49
C LYS A 250 -10.73 -0.32 -25.07
N THR A 251 -10.92 0.10 -23.81
CA THR A 251 -12.26 0.45 -23.26
C THR A 251 -12.48 1.97 -23.12
N SER A 252 -11.44 2.77 -23.30
CA SER A 252 -11.47 4.23 -23.22
C SER A 252 -10.31 4.83 -23.98
N ASP A 253 -10.42 6.09 -24.41
CA ASP A 253 -9.32 6.81 -25.05
C ASP A 253 -8.12 7.03 -24.15
N ILE A 254 -8.39 7.21 -22.86
CA ILE A 254 -7.40 7.29 -21.81
C ILE A 254 -6.99 5.88 -21.39
N ASP A 255 -5.69 5.57 -21.46
CA ASP A 255 -5.11 4.38 -20.84
C ASP A 255 -4.61 4.73 -19.43
N TYR A 256 -5.49 4.57 -18.45
CA TYR A 256 -5.23 4.90 -17.04
C TYR A 256 -4.03 4.13 -16.47
N LEU A 257 -3.88 2.85 -16.81
CA LEU A 257 -2.77 2.03 -16.33
C LEU A 257 -1.45 2.51 -16.93
N LYS A 258 -1.44 2.91 -18.20
CA LYS A 258 -0.25 3.49 -18.83
C LYS A 258 0.16 4.81 -18.17
N LEU A 259 -0.80 5.70 -17.90
CA LEU A 259 -0.53 6.96 -17.20
C LEU A 259 0.07 6.73 -15.81
N MET A 260 -0.45 5.77 -15.03
CA MET A 260 0.11 5.41 -13.73
C MET A 260 1.54 4.85 -13.83
N LYS A 261 1.83 4.04 -14.86
CA LYS A 261 3.18 3.51 -15.10
C LYS A 261 4.18 4.61 -15.45
N ASP A 262 3.76 5.54 -16.29
CA ASP A 262 4.61 6.67 -16.69
C ASP A 262 4.88 7.59 -15.50
N LEU A 263 3.86 7.85 -14.66
CA LEU A 263 4.02 8.56 -13.39
C LEU A 263 4.97 7.81 -12.44
N LEU A 264 4.79 6.50 -12.26
CA LEU A 264 5.68 5.70 -11.40
C LEU A 264 7.13 5.76 -11.87
N LYS A 265 7.36 5.73 -13.19
CA LYS A 265 8.70 5.85 -13.77
C LYS A 265 9.32 7.21 -13.48
N HIS A 266 8.52 8.29 -13.52
CA HIS A 266 8.97 9.64 -13.19
C HIS A 266 9.34 9.77 -11.71
N GLU A 267 8.49 9.27 -10.79
CA GLU A 267 8.68 9.39 -9.34
C GLU A 267 9.66 8.35 -8.76
N ARG A 268 9.98 7.29 -9.51
CA ARG A 268 10.84 6.17 -9.05
C ARG A 268 12.13 6.63 -8.36
N PRO A 269 12.93 7.59 -8.86
CA PRO A 269 14.16 8.01 -8.18
C PRO A 269 13.93 8.55 -6.77
N ILE A 270 12.84 9.28 -6.55
CA ILE A 270 12.49 9.83 -5.23
C ILE A 270 12.07 8.70 -4.29
N LEU A 271 11.21 7.79 -4.78
CA LEU A 271 10.73 6.65 -4.00
C LEU A 271 11.87 5.67 -3.65
N GLU A 272 12.80 5.42 -4.58
CA GLU A 272 14.00 4.59 -4.34
C GLU A 272 14.88 5.20 -3.24
N LYS A 273 15.05 6.52 -3.26
CA LYS A 273 15.83 7.23 -2.24
C LYS A 273 15.17 7.17 -0.86
N GLN A 274 13.84 7.31 -0.80
CA GLN A 274 13.08 7.10 0.44
C GLN A 274 13.29 5.68 1.00
N LEU A 275 13.16 4.65 0.15
CA LEU A 275 13.40 3.25 0.54
C LEU A 275 14.88 2.99 0.89
N ALA A 276 15.83 3.71 0.30
CA ALA A 276 17.24 3.62 0.65
C ALA A 276 17.51 4.20 2.05
N TYR A 277 16.96 5.38 2.36
CA TYR A 277 17.05 6.01 3.68
C TYR A 277 16.43 5.11 4.77
N TYR A 278 15.18 4.69 4.60
CA TYR A 278 14.51 3.82 5.58
C TYR A 278 15.14 2.43 5.69
N GLY A 279 15.79 1.95 4.62
CA GLY A 279 16.58 0.73 4.64
C GLY A 279 17.98 0.89 5.26
N GLY A 280 18.33 2.08 5.79
CA GLY A 280 19.64 2.38 6.38
C GLY A 280 20.81 2.37 5.38
N ARG A 281 20.53 2.52 4.08
CA ARG A 281 21.52 2.53 2.99
C ARG A 281 21.98 3.95 2.60
N GLU A 282 21.27 4.97 3.06
CA GLU A 282 21.63 6.38 2.87
C GLU A 282 21.61 7.14 4.20
N THR A 283 22.43 8.20 4.30
CA THR A 283 22.44 9.10 5.47
C THR A 283 21.63 10.36 5.17
N LYS A 284 21.03 10.98 6.19
CA LYS A 284 20.16 12.17 6.05
C LYS A 284 20.76 13.30 5.18
N ASN A 285 22.08 13.46 5.15
CA ASN A 285 22.74 14.50 4.36
C ASN A 285 22.57 14.34 2.83
N SER A 286 22.17 13.16 2.34
CA SER A 286 21.77 12.99 0.93
C SER A 286 20.29 13.27 0.71
N PHE A 287 19.44 13.37 1.73
CA PHE A 287 17.97 13.35 1.64
C PHE A 287 17.34 14.68 2.08
N GLN A 288 16.71 15.41 1.15
CA GLN A 288 15.70 16.42 1.51
C GLN A 288 14.32 15.75 1.44
N PRO A 289 13.60 15.63 2.56
CA PRO A 289 12.34 14.89 2.62
C PRO A 289 11.20 15.56 1.85
N PHE A 290 11.36 16.82 1.46
CA PHE A 290 10.34 17.62 0.80
C PHE A 290 11.01 18.58 -0.19
N GLY A 291 10.74 18.38 -1.48
CA GLY A 291 10.73 19.42 -2.48
C GLY A 291 9.28 19.78 -2.76
#